data_AF-A0AAW1SS34-F1
#
_entry.id   AF-A0AAW1SS34-F1
#
_cell.length_a   1.000
_cell.length_b   1.000
_cell.length_c   1.000
_cell.angle_alpha   90.00
_cell.angle_beta   90.00
_cell.angle_gamma   90.00
#
_symmetry.space_group_name_H-M   'P 1'
#
loop_
_entity.id
_entity.type
_entity.pdbx_description
1 polymer ?
#
loop_
_entity_poly.entity_id
_entity_poly.type
_entity_poly.pdbx_seq_one_letter_code
_entity_poly.pdbx_strand_id
1 'polypeptide(L)'
;EVNEVQQEVTDLVQLLTSRQAELASMLNGFPQLRSTIWFSEASQQAAVQSLTPQMTENRGKVEDLLREAMLLQEAMTKKIEAGALEKLLPRRFKQYTKGVSSRA
;
A
#
# COMPACT_ATOMS: atom_id res chain seq x y z
N GLU A 1 21.62 4.41 13.71
CA GLU A 1 21.61 3.79 12.36
C GLU A 1 20.81 2.49 12.29
N VAL A 2 21.33 1.29 12.64
CA VAL A 2 20.58 0.02 12.41
C VAL A 2 19.23 -0.03 13.15
N ASN A 3 19.17 0.51 14.37
CA ASN A 3 17.94 0.53 15.16
C ASN A 3 16.91 1.54 14.61
N GLU A 4 17.36 2.62 13.97
CA GLU A 4 16.49 3.61 13.32
C GLU A 4 15.88 3.01 12.06
N VAL A 5 16.66 2.29 11.24
CA VAL A 5 16.15 1.62 10.04
C VAL A 5 15.12 0.54 10.40
N GLN A 6 15.34 -0.21 11.49
CA GLN A 6 14.36 -1.19 11.97
C GLN A 6 13.06 -0.53 12.42
N GLN A 7 13.15 0.64 13.06
CA GLN A 7 11.98 1.41 13.46
C GLN A 7 11.23 1.95 12.23
N GLU A 8 11.93 2.52 11.26
CA GLU A 8 11.34 3.02 10.01
C GLU A 8 10.58 1.93 9.25
N VAL A 9 11.13 0.71 9.16
CA VAL A 9 10.45 -0.42 8.52
C VAL A 9 9.22 -0.83 9.32
N THR A 10 9.29 -0.79 10.65
CA THR A 10 8.15 -1.09 11.51
C THR A 10 7.02 -0.07 11.33
N ASP A 11 7.37 1.21 11.30
CA ASP A 11 6.43 2.32 11.08
C ASP A 11 5.80 2.21 9.68
N LEU A 12 6.59 1.83 8.66
CA LEU A 12 6.10 1.59 7.31
C LEU A 12 5.09 0.44 7.25
N VAL A 13 5.37 -0.69 7.90
CA VAL A 13 4.43 -1.82 7.98
C VAL A 13 3.13 -1.39 8.65
N GLN A 14 3.20 -0.68 9.78
CA GLN A 14 2.01 -0.18 10.48
C GLN A 14 1.19 0.77 9.61
N LEU A 15 1.84 1.71 8.93
CA LEU A 15 1.19 2.64 8.01
C LEU A 15 0.45 1.89 6.89
N LEU A 16 1.13 0.95 6.23
CA LEU A 16 0.55 0.19 5.12
C LEU A 16 -0.59 -0.72 5.58
N THR A 17 -0.51 -1.33 6.77
CA THR A 17 -1.61 -2.08 7.38
C THR A 17 -2.83 -1.19 7.62
N SER A 18 -2.65 0.01 8.19
CA SER A 18 -3.75 0.97 8.38
C SER A 18 -4.41 1.35 7.05
N ARG A 19 -3.59 1.67 6.03
CA ARG A 19 -4.08 2.05 4.71
C ARG A 19 -4.83 0.92 4.00
N GLN A 20 -4.35 -0.32 4.14
CA GLN A 20 -5.06 -1.48 3.60
C GLN A 20 -6.45 -1.64 4.26
N ALA A 21 -6.53 -1.51 5.59
CA ALA A 21 -7.78 -1.61 6.33
C ALA A 21 -8.77 -0.50 5.95
N GLU A 22 -8.28 0.73 5.81
CA GLU A 22 -9.09 1.87 5.36
C GLU A 22 -9.67 1.65 3.97
N LEU A 23 -8.84 1.25 3.00
CA LEU A 23 -9.26 0.97 1.62
C LEU A 23 -10.25 -0.20 1.55
N ALA A 24 -10.03 -1.25 2.33
CA ALA A 24 -10.97 -2.36 2.44
C ALA A 24 -12.33 -1.90 2.99
N SER A 25 -12.35 -1.00 3.97
CA SER A 25 -13.59 -0.43 4.51
C SER A 25 -14.31 0.45 3.48
N MET A 26 -13.58 1.24 2.69
CA MET A 26 -14.14 2.15 1.70
C MET A 26 -14.79 1.40 0.53
N LEU A 27 -14.21 0.28 0.11
CA LEU A 27 -14.75 -0.57 -0.95
C LEU A 27 -16.09 -1.25 -0.59
N ASN A 28 -16.48 -1.25 0.69
CA ASN A 28 -17.81 -1.73 1.14
C ASN A 28 -18.94 -0.70 0.93
N GLY A 29 -18.82 0.17 -0.08
CA GLY A 29 -19.89 1.07 -0.52
C GLY A 29 -19.77 2.52 -0.06
N PHE A 30 -18.55 3.00 0.21
CA PHE A 30 -18.22 4.40 0.50
C PHE A 30 -19.19 5.08 1.49
N PRO A 31 -19.08 4.76 2.80
CA PRO A 31 -20.01 5.24 3.83
C PRO A 31 -20.20 6.77 3.85
N GLN A 32 -19.15 7.51 3.53
CA GLN A 32 -19.13 8.98 3.48
C GLN A 32 -20.00 9.56 2.35
N LEU A 33 -20.16 8.84 1.24
CA LEU A 33 -21.07 9.23 0.16
C LEU A 33 -22.53 9.02 0.57
N ARG A 34 -22.80 7.96 1.33
CA ARG A 34 -24.15 7.65 1.85
C ARG A 34 -24.61 8.58 2.97
N SER A 35 -23.68 9.17 3.72
CA SER A 35 -24.01 10.13 4.79
C SER A 35 -24.32 11.54 4.29
N THR A 36 -24.16 11.81 2.98
CA THR A 36 -24.30 13.15 2.44
C THR A 36 -25.68 13.34 1.80
N ILE A 37 -26.50 14.18 2.43
CA ILE A 37 -27.90 14.49 2.05
C ILE A 37 -28.02 15.12 0.65
N TRP A 38 -26.91 15.62 0.10
CA TRP A 38 -26.84 16.34 -1.17
C TRP A 38 -26.77 15.45 -2.41
N PHE A 39 -26.44 14.16 -2.25
CA PHE A 39 -26.37 13.23 -3.38
C PHE A 39 -27.66 12.42 -3.51
N SER A 40 -28.30 12.53 -4.68
CA SER A 40 -29.31 11.57 -5.09
C SER A 40 -28.74 10.15 -5.12
N GLU A 41 -29.58 9.13 -4.95
CA GLU A 41 -29.15 7.73 -5.00
C GLU A 41 -28.44 7.39 -6.33
N ALA A 42 -28.92 7.94 -7.44
CA ALA A 42 -28.28 7.79 -8.75
C ALA A 42 -26.87 8.43 -8.79
N SER A 43 -26.70 9.61 -8.18
CA SER A 43 -25.39 10.27 -8.06
C SER A 43 -24.43 9.48 -7.18
N GLN A 44 -24.93 8.87 -6.10
CA GLN A 44 -24.12 8.00 -5.23
C GLN A 44 -23.65 6.76 -5.99
N GLN A 45 -24.55 6.08 -6.71
CA GLN A 45 -24.19 4.91 -7.51
C GLN A 45 -23.16 5.23 -8.60
N ALA A 46 -23.31 6.35 -9.31
CA ALA A 46 -22.35 6.80 -10.31
C ALA A 46 -20.97 7.08 -9.70
N ALA A 47 -20.92 7.74 -8.54
CA ALA A 47 -19.67 7.99 -7.83
C ALA A 47 -19.01 6.69 -7.35
N VAL A 48 -19.77 5.74 -6.81
CA VAL A 48 -19.26 4.42 -6.42
C VAL A 48 -18.69 3.69 -7.64
N GLN A 49 -19.40 3.67 -8.77
CA GLN A 49 -18.91 3.02 -9.99
C GLN A 49 -17.63 3.65 -10.52
N SER A 50 -17.48 4.97 -10.42
CA SER A 50 -16.27 5.69 -10.86
C SER A 50 -15.08 5.46 -9.94
N LEU A 51 -15.29 5.42 -8.62
CA LEU A 51 -14.21 5.33 -7.62
C LEU A 51 -13.75 3.89 -7.35
N THR A 52 -14.64 2.91 -7.49
CA THR A 52 -14.35 1.50 -7.17
C THR A 52 -13.14 0.93 -7.93
N PRO A 53 -12.97 1.14 -9.25
CA PRO A 53 -11.82 0.62 -9.99
C PRO A 53 -10.49 1.17 -9.47
N GLN A 54 -10.40 2.49 -9.28
CA GLN A 54 -9.18 3.15 -8.78
C GLN A 54 -8.87 2.71 -7.35
N MET A 55 -9.87 2.58 -6.49
CA MET A 55 -9.67 2.11 -5.10
C MET A 55 -9.28 0.64 -5.03
N THR A 56 -9.79 -0.19 -5.94
CA THR A 56 -9.38 -1.61 -6.05
C THR A 56 -7.93 -1.73 -6.49
N GLU A 57 -7.51 -0.93 -7.48
CA GLU A 57 -6.12 -0.88 -7.92
C GLU A 57 -5.20 -0.39 -6.79
N ASN A 58 -5.59 0.68 -6.09
CA ASN A 58 -4.84 1.21 -4.95
C ASN A 58 -4.72 0.18 -3.82
N ARG A 59 -5.79 -0.57 -3.53
CA ARG A 59 -5.72 -1.68 -2.56
C ARG A 59 -4.68 -2.71 -2.98
N GLY A 60 -4.68 -3.13 -4.24
CA GLY A 60 -3.69 -4.08 -4.75
C GLY A 60 -2.25 -3.55 -4.63
N LYS A 61 -2.03 -2.28 -4.96
CA LYS A 61 -0.71 -1.63 -4.81
C LYS A 61 -0.26 -1.57 -3.34
N VAL A 62 -1.17 -1.24 -2.42
CA VAL A 62 -0.87 -1.22 -0.97
C VAL A 62 -0.59 -2.62 -0.44
N GLU A 63 -1.32 -3.64 -0.90
CA GLU A 63 -1.09 -5.05 -0.53
C GLU A 63 0.29 -5.55 -1.00
N ASP A 64 0.66 -5.23 -2.24
CA ASP A 64 1.98 -5.58 -2.75
C ASP A 64 3.10 -4.87 -1.98
N LEU A 65 2.94 -3.58 -1.70
CA LEU A 65 3.88 -2.81 -0.88
C LEU A 65 3.98 -3.37 0.55
N LEU A 66 2.86 -3.72 1.18
CA LEU A 66 2.84 -4.29 2.53
C LEU A 66 3.57 -5.63 2.57
N ARG A 67 3.34 -6.49 1.58
CA ARG A 67 4.04 -7.78 1.47
C ARG A 67 5.55 -7.58 1.37
N GLU A 68 6.00 -6.62 0.56
CA GLU A 68 7.43 -6.30 0.41
C GLU A 68 8.02 -5.70 1.70
N ALA A 69 7.29 -4.82 2.40
CA ALA A 69 7.72 -4.23 3.66
C ALA A 69 7.84 -5.26 4.79
N MET A 70 6.88 -6.20 4.89
CA MET A 70 6.95 -7.32 5.84
C MET A 70 8.14 -8.24 5.53
N LEU A 71 8.41 -8.50 4.25
CA LEU A 71 9.57 -9.30 3.84
C LEU A 71 10.89 -8.62 4.24
N LEU A 72 10.98 -7.30 4.08
CA LEU A 72 12.12 -6.51 4.53
C LEU A 72 12.28 -6.56 6.06
N GLN A 73 11.19 -6.38 6.82
CA GLN A 73 11.19 -6.48 8.28
C GLN A 73 11.72 -7.84 8.77
N GLU A 74 11.23 -8.91 8.15
CA GLU A 74 11.65 -10.27 8.47
C GLU A 74 13.11 -10.53 8.08
N ALA A 75 13.55 -10.02 6.93
CA ALA A 75 14.93 -10.12 6.48
C ALA A 75 15.90 -9.39 7.42
N MET A 76 15.51 -8.23 7.93
CA MET A 76 16.29 -7.49 8.94
C MET A 76 16.35 -8.24 10.27
N THR A 77 15.23 -8.82 10.71
CA THR A 77 15.16 -9.60 11.95
C THR A 77 16.07 -10.83 11.88
N LYS A 78 16.06 -11.52 10.74
CA LYS A 78 16.91 -12.70 10.48
C LYS A 78 18.33 -12.36 10.05
N LYS A 79 18.68 -11.06 9.93
CA LYS A 79 20.00 -10.59 9.47
C LYS A 79 20.42 -11.20 8.13
N ILE A 80 19.47 -11.30 7.20
CA ILE A 80 19.71 -11.83 5.85
C ILE A 80 20.66 -10.89 5.10
N GLU A 81 21.63 -11.46 4.39
CA GLU A 81 22.56 -10.68 3.55
C GLU A 81 21.84 -9.96 2.41
N ALA A 82 22.32 -8.76 2.05
CA ALA A 82 21.72 -7.92 1.03
C ALA A 82 21.59 -8.62 -0.35
N GLY A 83 22.53 -9.51 -0.71
CA GLY A 83 22.48 -10.25 -1.96
C GLY A 83 21.34 -11.28 -2.04
N ALA A 84 20.85 -11.76 -0.90
CA ALA A 84 19.65 -12.60 -0.86
C ALA A 84 18.37 -11.76 -0.98
N LEU A 85 18.38 -10.53 -0.41
CA LEU A 85 17.28 -9.58 -0.55
C LEU A 85 17.06 -9.15 -2.01
N GLU A 86 18.13 -8.99 -2.79
CA GLU A 86 18.06 -8.70 -4.23
C GLU A 86 17.27 -9.77 -5.01
N LYS A 87 17.44 -11.05 -4.66
CA LYS A 87 16.71 -12.17 -5.29
C LYS A 87 15.24 -12.21 -4.87
N LEU A 88 14.94 -11.76 -3.65
CA LEU A 88 13.59 -11.74 -3.09
C LEU A 88 12.76 -10.53 -3.55
N LEU A 89 13.42 -9.37 -3.76
CA LEU A 89 12.79 -8.11 -4.16
C LEU A 89 13.41 -7.51 -5.44
N PRO A 90 13.47 -8.25 -6.56
CA PRO A 90 14.21 -7.84 -7.74
C PRO A 90 13.66 -6.57 -8.40
N ARG A 91 12.35 -6.32 -8.26
CA ARG A 91 11.73 -5.08 -8.76
C ARG A 91 12.20 -3.86 -7.98
N ARG A 92 12.22 -3.93 -6.65
CA ARG A 92 12.65 -2.82 -5.78
C ARG A 92 14.13 -2.54 -5.91
N PHE A 93 14.95 -3.58 -6.02
CA PHE A 93 16.37 -3.41 -6.27
C PHE A 93 16.65 -2.71 -7.61
N LYS A 94 15.92 -3.07 -8.67
CA LYS A 94 15.98 -2.36 -9.97
C LYS A 94 15.52 -0.90 -9.87
N GLN A 95 14.51 -0.61 -9.06
CA GLN A 95 14.05 0.78 -8.82
C GLN A 95 15.07 1.59 -8.02
N TYR A 96 15.70 1.01 -7.01
CA TYR A 96 16.76 1.66 -6.24
C TYR A 96 17.97 2.00 -7.12
N THR A 97 18.40 1.06 -7.96
CA THR A 97 19.58 1.22 -8.83
C THR A 97 19.34 2.15 -10.02
N LYS A 98 18.15 2.12 -10.63
CA LYS A 98 17.83 2.95 -11.80
C LYS A 98 17.17 4.29 -11.45
N GLY A 99 16.85 4.50 -10.18
CA GLY A 99 15.95 5.56 -9.73
C GLY A 99 14.49 5.21 -10.00
N VAL A 100 13.60 5.73 -9.15
CA VAL A 100 12.15 5.62 -9.37
C VAL A 100 11.80 6.60 -10.49
N SER A 101 11.58 6.09 -11.71
CA SER A 101 11.08 6.92 -12.80
C SER A 101 9.69 7.43 -12.41
N SER A 102 9.60 8.71 -12.06
CA SER A 102 8.37 9.43 -11.80
C SER A 102 7.64 9.68 -13.12
N ARG A 103 7.08 8.63 -13.73
CA ARG A 103 5.98 8.83 -14.68
C ARG A 103 4.68 8.57 -13.92
N ALA A 104 4.13 9.68 -13.42
CA ALA A 104 2.72 9.82 -13.12
C ALA A 104 1.90 9.62 -14.39
#